data_AF-A0A2I4CJ86-F1
#
_entry.id   AF-A0A2I4CJ86-F1
#
_cell.length_a   1.000
_cell.length_b   1.000
_cell.length_c   1.000
_cell.angle_alpha   90.00
_cell.angle_beta   90.00
_cell.angle_gamma   90.00
#
_symmetry.space_group_name_H-M   'P 1'
#
loop_
_entity.id
_entity.type
_entity.pdbx_description
1 polymer ?
#
loop_
_entity_poly.entity_id
_entity_poly.type
_entity_poly.pdbx_seq_one_letter_code
_entity_poly.pdbx_strand_id
1 'polypeptide(L)'
;MSTLNCTHSCFLETNWNHLEDFRCLLIYPPCSCTRLCLSQSVIATMRDLKKKDKLEEAAGDAYGKTMTLLPLDVCSDESVKQCINSIKDRHVDILINNAGVGLLGPVESISIEEMKRVFDTNFFGVVRMIKEVMPDMKKRRSGHIVVMSSVMGLQGVVFNDVYTASKFAMEGFCESMAVQLMKFNVRLSMIEPGPVHTEFEMKMMEDVSKMDFPGVDADTVRYFKDVYLPSSTDIFEAMGQTPEDIAKCTKMVIESDSPRFRNLTNSLYTPIVALKYADETGGLSVNTFYNLLFNFGPLMHITMSILKCLTCSCLRRRTISPN
;
A
#
# COMPACT_ATOMS: atom_id res chain seq x y z
N MET A 1 34.17 32.08 1.85
CA MET A 1 33.68 30.81 2.41
C MET A 1 32.46 31.09 3.25
N SER A 2 31.28 30.95 2.66
CA SER A 2 30.00 31.01 3.37
C SER A 2 29.19 29.82 2.86
N THR A 3 29.20 28.75 3.65
CA THR A 3 28.34 27.58 3.49
C THR A 3 26.89 28.01 3.75
N LEU A 4 26.14 28.27 2.67
CA LEU A 4 24.69 28.37 2.72
C LEU A 4 24.14 26.97 2.97
N ASN A 5 23.63 26.75 4.19
CA ASN A 5 22.82 25.60 4.55
C ASN A 5 21.55 25.61 3.68
N CYS A 6 21.52 24.82 2.61
CA CYS A 6 20.30 24.49 1.88
C CYS A 6 19.52 23.43 2.66
N THR A 7 18.70 23.86 3.62
CA THR A 7 17.60 23.04 4.16
C THR A 7 16.44 23.10 3.16
N HIS A 8 16.50 22.28 2.11
CA HIS A 8 15.34 21.99 1.26
C HIS A 8 14.70 20.70 1.75
N SER A 9 13.61 20.83 2.52
CA SER A 9 12.77 19.70 2.93
C SER A 9 12.21 19.04 1.68
N CYS A 10 12.59 17.79 1.42
CA CYS A 10 12.01 16.97 0.36
C CYS A 10 10.64 16.47 0.84
N PHE A 11 9.61 16.43 -0.01
CA PHE A 11 8.30 15.87 0.36
C PHE A 11 8.37 14.35 0.69
N LEU A 12 9.46 13.66 0.36
CA LEU A 12 9.69 12.30 0.89
C LEU A 12 10.00 12.29 2.41
N GLU A 13 10.20 13.45 3.03
CA GLU A 13 10.44 13.65 4.46
C GLU A 13 9.23 14.24 5.20
N THR A 14 8.13 14.56 4.50
CA THR A 14 6.89 15.04 5.13
C THR A 14 6.08 13.87 5.70
N ASN A 15 5.18 14.17 6.64
CA ASN A 15 4.46 13.20 7.44
C ASN A 15 3.41 12.43 6.59
N TRP A 16 3.59 11.12 6.38
CA TRP A 16 2.72 10.29 5.53
C TRP A 16 1.38 9.93 6.20
N ASN A 17 1.23 10.26 7.49
CA ASN A 17 0.02 10.13 8.31
C ASN A 17 -1.29 10.68 7.69
N HIS A 18 -1.22 11.53 6.67
CA HIS A 18 -2.40 12.15 6.04
C HIS A 18 -2.65 11.74 4.57
N LEU A 19 -1.98 10.68 4.09
CA LEU A 19 -2.03 10.23 2.69
C LEU A 19 -3.21 9.31 2.36
N GLU A 20 -4.28 9.36 3.15
CA GLU A 20 -5.43 8.47 3.02
C GLU A 20 -6.28 8.78 1.78
N ASP A 21 -6.27 10.03 1.32
CA ASP A 21 -6.91 10.46 0.08
C ASP A 21 -5.93 10.49 -1.11
N PHE A 22 -4.68 10.06 -0.88
CA PHE A 22 -3.60 10.07 -1.86
C PHE A 22 -3.69 8.83 -2.77
N ARG A 23 -3.99 9.05 -4.05
CA ARG A 23 -4.26 7.96 -5.00
C ARG A 23 -3.01 7.53 -5.77
N CYS A 24 -2.16 8.49 -6.13
CA CYS A 24 -0.97 8.24 -6.94
C CYS A 24 0.08 9.35 -6.76
N LEU A 25 1.36 8.97 -6.63
CA LEU A 25 2.49 9.91 -6.62
C LEU A 25 3.25 9.80 -7.93
N LEU A 26 3.44 10.93 -8.61
CA LEU A 26 4.34 11.02 -9.76
C LEU A 26 5.54 11.88 -9.39
N ILE A 27 6.75 11.42 -9.68
CA ILE A 27 7.98 12.19 -9.44
C ILE A 27 8.61 12.56 -10.80
N TYR A 28 8.93 13.84 -10.99
CA TYR A 28 9.53 14.41 -12.20
C TYR A 28 10.71 15.34 -11.84
N PRO A 29 11.76 15.50 -12.66
CA PRO A 29 12.92 16.32 -12.33
C PRO A 29 12.73 17.78 -12.77
N PRO A 30 13.20 18.76 -12.00
CA PRO A 30 13.48 20.08 -12.51
C PRO A 30 14.90 20.09 -13.10
N CYS A 31 14.97 20.06 -14.43
CA CYS A 31 16.13 20.36 -15.25
C CYS A 31 17.33 19.38 -15.23
N SER A 32 17.90 19.23 -16.41
CA SER A 32 19.04 18.41 -16.80
C SER A 32 20.36 18.91 -16.18
N CYS A 33 20.81 18.37 -15.05
CA CYS A 33 22.21 18.51 -14.64
C CYS A 33 22.66 17.32 -13.76
N THR A 34 23.83 16.78 -14.09
CA THR A 34 24.37 15.46 -13.74
C THR A 34 24.96 15.31 -12.32
N ARG A 35 24.35 15.92 -11.30
CA ARG A 35 24.69 15.64 -9.88
C ARG A 35 23.42 15.63 -9.04
N LEU A 36 23.23 14.56 -8.28
CA LEU A 36 22.16 14.30 -7.32
C LEU A 36 21.96 15.46 -6.32
N CYS A 37 21.30 16.52 -6.76
CA CYS A 37 20.50 17.40 -5.93
C CYS A 37 19.05 17.04 -6.24
N LEU A 38 18.43 16.20 -5.42
CA LEU A 38 17.04 15.76 -5.55
C LEU A 38 16.09 16.93 -5.22
N SER A 39 16.00 17.93 -6.09
CA SER A 39 14.83 18.80 -6.13
C SER A 39 13.68 18.05 -6.82
N GLN A 40 13.31 16.87 -6.34
CA GLN A 40 12.21 16.09 -6.92
C GLN A 40 10.91 16.89 -6.89
N SER A 41 10.27 17.06 -8.05
CA SER A 41 8.92 17.60 -8.13
C SER A 41 7.93 16.45 -7.98
N VAL A 42 7.07 16.56 -6.99
CA VAL A 42 6.08 15.59 -6.55
C VAL A 42 4.71 16.05 -7.04
N ILE A 43 4.05 15.25 -7.87
CA ILE A 43 2.66 15.46 -8.22
C ILE A 43 1.85 14.47 -7.39
N ALA A 44 1.25 15.01 -6.34
CA ALA A 44 0.31 14.32 -5.50
C ALA A 44 -1.07 14.32 -6.17
N THR A 45 -1.79 13.20 -6.11
CA THR A 45 -3.11 13.12 -6.74
C THR A 45 -4.19 12.67 -5.76
N MET A 46 -5.38 13.24 -5.91
CA MET A 46 -6.55 12.96 -5.06
C MET A 46 -7.81 12.83 -5.91
N ARG A 47 -8.75 11.97 -5.50
CA ARG A 47 -10.04 11.84 -6.19
C ARG A 47 -10.91 13.08 -6.01
N ASP A 48 -10.89 13.65 -4.80
CA ASP A 48 -11.66 14.84 -4.43
C ASP A 48 -10.74 15.86 -3.75
N LEU A 49 -10.42 16.94 -4.47
CA LEU A 49 -9.57 18.01 -3.96
C LEU A 49 -10.23 18.83 -2.84
N LYS A 50 -11.53 18.65 -2.56
CA LYS A 50 -12.16 19.29 -1.40
C LYS A 50 -11.63 18.76 -0.07
N LYS A 51 -10.92 17.63 -0.06
CA LYS A 51 -10.33 17.01 1.13
C LYS A 51 -8.82 17.24 1.25
N LYS A 52 -8.27 18.16 0.47
CA LYS A 52 -6.81 18.39 0.38
C LYS A 52 -6.19 18.99 1.64
N ASP A 53 -6.98 19.58 2.53
CA ASP A 53 -6.49 20.40 3.65
C ASP A 53 -5.42 19.70 4.51
N LYS A 54 -5.68 18.44 4.93
CA LYS A 54 -4.71 17.66 5.71
C LYS A 54 -3.40 17.42 4.96
N LEU A 55 -3.46 17.22 3.64
CA LEU A 55 -2.29 16.96 2.80
C LEU A 55 -1.51 18.25 2.50
N GLU A 56 -2.20 19.37 2.28
CA GLU A 56 -1.58 20.68 2.16
C GLU A 56 -0.86 21.07 3.46
N GLU A 57 -1.49 20.83 4.61
CA GLU A 57 -0.88 21.04 5.93
C GLU A 57 0.36 20.15 6.13
N ALA A 58 0.25 18.85 5.83
CA ALA A 58 1.37 17.91 5.94
C ALA A 58 2.55 18.26 5.04
N ALA A 59 2.27 18.80 3.85
CA ALA A 59 3.28 19.21 2.89
C ALA A 59 4.00 20.50 3.29
N GLY A 60 3.33 21.38 4.04
CA GLY A 60 3.87 22.66 4.47
C GLY A 60 4.49 23.45 3.31
N ASP A 61 5.75 23.84 3.48
CA ASP A 61 6.50 24.62 2.49
C ASP A 61 6.77 23.89 1.16
N ALA A 62 6.63 22.56 1.11
CA ALA A 62 6.79 21.81 -0.12
C ALA A 62 5.64 22.10 -1.10
N TYR A 63 4.43 22.37 -0.59
CA TYR A 63 3.28 22.63 -1.44
C TYR A 63 3.44 23.93 -2.24
N GLY A 64 3.20 23.86 -3.55
CA GLY A 64 3.40 24.95 -4.49
C GLY A 64 4.87 25.20 -4.89
N LYS A 65 5.84 24.54 -4.26
CA LYS A 65 7.27 24.63 -4.61
C LYS A 65 7.78 23.34 -5.25
N THR A 66 7.79 22.26 -4.47
CA THR A 66 8.28 20.93 -4.87
C THR A 66 7.16 19.90 -4.90
N MET A 67 5.98 20.21 -4.37
CA MET A 67 4.77 19.40 -4.51
C MET A 67 3.61 20.19 -5.12
N THR A 68 2.89 19.59 -6.06
CA THR A 68 1.60 20.09 -6.57
C THR A 68 0.52 19.03 -6.42
N LEU A 69 -0.75 19.47 -6.43
CA LEU A 69 -1.91 18.58 -6.36
C LEU A 69 -2.68 18.58 -7.68
N LEU A 70 -3.06 17.40 -8.15
CA LEU A 70 -3.94 17.22 -9.30
C LEU A 70 -5.14 16.31 -8.96
N PRO A 71 -6.31 16.54 -9.56
CA PRO A 71 -7.42 15.62 -9.45
C PRO A 71 -7.14 14.35 -10.26
N LEU A 72 -7.39 13.18 -9.68
CA LEU A 72 -7.27 11.89 -10.36
C LEU A 72 -8.27 10.88 -9.78
N ASP A 73 -9.15 10.39 -10.64
CA ASP A 73 -9.92 9.18 -10.40
C ASP A 73 -9.38 8.02 -11.24
N VAL A 74 -8.72 7.07 -10.57
CA VAL A 74 -8.12 5.88 -11.22
C VAL A 74 -9.18 4.95 -11.83
N CYS A 75 -10.46 5.11 -11.49
CA CYS A 75 -11.56 4.37 -12.12
C CYS A 75 -12.00 4.96 -13.48
N SER A 76 -11.46 6.13 -13.87
CA SER A 76 -11.85 6.85 -15.09
C SER A 76 -10.69 7.00 -16.05
N ASP A 77 -10.79 6.36 -17.23
CA ASP A 77 -9.79 6.48 -18.30
C ASP A 77 -9.55 7.95 -18.70
N GLU A 78 -10.61 8.75 -18.75
CA GLU A 78 -10.53 10.17 -19.09
C GLU A 78 -9.80 10.96 -18.00
N SER A 79 -10.09 10.70 -16.72
CA SER A 79 -9.40 11.37 -15.61
C SER A 79 -7.91 11.05 -15.59
N VAL A 80 -7.56 9.77 -15.80
CA VAL A 80 -6.17 9.31 -15.92
C VAL A 80 -5.46 10.02 -17.05
N LYS A 81 -6.07 10.03 -18.25
CA LYS A 81 -5.50 10.67 -19.44
C LYS A 81 -5.32 12.18 -19.26
N GLN A 82 -6.31 12.87 -18.68
CA GLN A 82 -6.22 14.30 -18.39
C GLN A 82 -5.10 14.60 -17.39
N CYS A 83 -5.00 13.82 -16.31
CA CYS A 83 -3.94 13.98 -15.32
C CYS A 83 -2.57 13.85 -15.97
N ILE A 84 -2.31 12.78 -16.73
CA ILE A 84 -0.99 12.57 -17.35
C ILE A 84 -0.71 13.60 -18.46
N ASN A 85 -1.71 14.00 -19.24
CA ASN A 85 -1.54 15.07 -20.26
C ASN A 85 -1.22 16.44 -19.67
N SER A 86 -1.64 16.71 -18.42
CA SER A 86 -1.33 17.97 -17.76
C SER A 86 0.13 18.07 -17.28
N ILE A 87 0.84 16.94 -17.24
CA ILE A 87 2.24 16.88 -16.84
C ILE A 87 3.11 17.36 -18.00
N LYS A 88 4.06 18.24 -17.70
CA LYS A 88 5.00 18.76 -18.67
C LYS A 88 5.70 17.61 -19.43
N ASP A 89 5.63 17.67 -20.75
CA ASP A 89 6.21 16.67 -21.67
C ASP A 89 5.72 15.22 -21.42
N ARG A 90 4.63 15.04 -20.65
CA ARG A 90 4.13 13.74 -20.16
C ARG A 90 5.21 12.88 -19.50
N HIS A 91 6.21 13.51 -18.90
CA HIS A 91 7.36 12.79 -18.35
C HIS A 91 7.13 12.50 -16.87
N VAL A 92 7.25 11.22 -16.52
CA VAL A 92 7.06 10.68 -15.16
C VAL A 92 8.23 9.75 -14.87
N ASP A 93 9.19 10.13 -14.03
CA ASP A 93 10.29 9.22 -13.71
C ASP A 93 9.81 8.05 -12.86
N ILE A 94 9.00 8.35 -11.85
CA ILE A 94 8.48 7.37 -10.90
C ILE A 94 6.96 7.48 -10.85
N LEU A 95 6.27 6.36 -11.08
CA LEU A 95 4.84 6.20 -10.86
C LEU A 95 4.64 5.36 -9.60
N ILE A 96 4.00 5.90 -8.55
CA ILE A 96 3.60 5.13 -7.37
C ILE A 96 2.09 4.93 -7.39
N ASN A 97 1.65 3.70 -7.63
CA ASN A 97 0.25 3.29 -7.54
C ASN A 97 -0.09 2.95 -6.09
N ASN A 98 -0.77 3.86 -5.39
CA ASN A 98 -1.17 3.71 -3.99
C ASN A 98 -2.67 3.47 -3.81
N ALA A 99 -3.50 3.97 -4.74
CA ALA A 99 -4.95 3.93 -4.62
C ALA A 99 -5.45 2.50 -4.36
N GLY A 100 -6.21 2.35 -3.28
CA GLY A 100 -6.89 1.12 -2.95
C GLY A 100 -8.11 1.35 -2.08
N VAL A 101 -8.95 0.32 -2.00
CA VAL A 101 -10.06 0.21 -1.07
C VAL A 101 -10.04 -1.19 -0.46
N GLY A 102 -10.29 -1.27 0.85
CA GLY A 102 -10.57 -2.52 1.55
C GLY A 102 -12.00 -2.99 1.30
N LEU A 103 -12.23 -4.28 1.52
CA LEU A 103 -13.57 -4.85 1.62
C LEU A 103 -13.49 -6.09 2.51
N LEU A 104 -14.31 -6.09 3.55
CA LEU A 104 -14.31 -7.07 4.62
C LEU A 104 -15.73 -7.51 4.94
N GLY A 105 -15.95 -8.82 5.06
CA GLY A 105 -17.22 -9.38 5.51
C GLY A 105 -17.46 -10.81 4.99
N PRO A 106 -18.56 -11.46 5.40
CA PRO A 106 -19.01 -12.73 4.83
C PRO A 106 -19.21 -12.60 3.31
N VAL A 107 -18.60 -13.49 2.53
CA VAL A 107 -18.55 -13.36 1.06
C VAL A 107 -19.94 -13.38 0.41
N GLU A 108 -20.86 -14.18 0.95
CA GLU A 108 -22.24 -14.32 0.50
C GLU A 108 -23.11 -13.09 0.81
N SER A 109 -22.64 -12.18 1.67
CA SER A 109 -23.30 -10.90 1.95
C SER A 109 -22.88 -9.76 1.03
N ILE A 110 -21.77 -9.93 0.32
CA ILE A 110 -21.16 -8.90 -0.53
C ILE A 110 -21.78 -8.97 -1.92
N SER A 111 -22.26 -7.84 -2.44
CA SER A 111 -22.81 -7.80 -3.80
C SER A 111 -21.70 -7.89 -4.86
N ILE A 112 -22.01 -8.48 -6.01
CA ILE A 112 -21.09 -8.53 -7.15
C ILE A 112 -20.67 -7.12 -7.59
N GLU A 113 -21.55 -6.14 -7.47
CA GLU A 113 -21.29 -4.73 -7.76
C GLU A 113 -20.21 -4.16 -6.83
N GLU A 114 -20.25 -4.45 -5.54
CA GLU A 114 -19.20 -4.08 -4.58
C GLU A 114 -17.88 -4.78 -4.91
N MET A 115 -17.93 -6.08 -5.24
CA MET A 115 -16.74 -6.83 -5.65
C MET A 115 -16.06 -6.20 -6.87
N LYS A 116 -16.86 -5.83 -7.88
CA LYS A 116 -16.37 -5.15 -9.09
C LYS A 116 -15.75 -3.80 -8.76
N ARG A 117 -16.29 -3.01 -7.83
CA ARG A 117 -15.72 -1.72 -7.41
C ARG A 117 -14.34 -1.87 -6.77
N VAL A 118 -14.15 -2.91 -5.94
CA VAL A 118 -12.83 -3.23 -5.37
C VAL A 118 -11.83 -3.53 -6.47
N PHE A 119 -12.18 -4.41 -7.41
CA PHE A 119 -11.31 -4.73 -8.55
C PHE A 119 -11.07 -3.51 -9.45
N ASP A 120 -12.09 -2.69 -9.69
CA ASP A 120 -11.96 -1.50 -10.53
C ASP A 120 -10.96 -0.49 -9.96
N THR A 121 -10.94 -0.33 -8.63
CA THR A 121 -9.96 0.53 -7.96
C THR A 121 -8.60 -0.15 -7.82
N ASN A 122 -8.54 -1.31 -7.17
CA ASN A 122 -7.30 -1.95 -6.72
C ASN A 122 -6.50 -2.59 -7.86
N PHE A 123 -7.19 -3.08 -8.90
CA PHE A 123 -6.57 -3.76 -10.03
C PHE A 123 -6.64 -2.90 -11.29
N PHE A 124 -7.84 -2.60 -11.80
CA PHE A 124 -7.97 -1.89 -13.07
C PHE A 124 -7.48 -0.44 -12.98
N GLY A 125 -7.59 0.22 -11.82
CA GLY A 125 -7.01 1.55 -11.61
C GLY A 125 -5.49 1.57 -11.77
N VAL A 126 -4.81 0.58 -11.19
CA VAL A 126 -3.35 0.37 -11.36
C VAL A 126 -3.03 0.09 -12.83
N VAL A 127 -3.79 -0.79 -13.48
CA VAL A 127 -3.60 -1.11 -14.90
C VAL A 127 -3.76 0.12 -15.78
N ARG A 128 -4.76 0.99 -15.54
CA ARG A 128 -4.98 2.23 -16.30
C ARG A 128 -3.81 3.19 -16.16
N MET A 129 -3.35 3.45 -14.94
CA MET A 129 -2.20 4.32 -14.70
C MET A 129 -0.93 3.81 -15.39
N ILE A 130 -0.66 2.50 -15.26
CA ILE A 130 0.48 1.86 -15.89
C ILE A 130 0.38 1.95 -17.42
N LYS A 131 -0.78 1.65 -18.01
CA LYS A 131 -1.00 1.76 -19.46
C LYS A 131 -0.78 3.18 -19.97
N GLU A 132 -1.15 4.20 -19.19
CA GLU A 132 -1.05 5.60 -19.60
C GLU A 132 0.40 6.12 -19.59
N VAL A 133 1.23 5.74 -18.61
CA VAL A 133 2.63 6.22 -18.53
C VAL A 133 3.63 5.35 -19.29
N MET A 134 3.29 4.09 -19.55
CA MET A 134 4.22 3.09 -20.09
C MET A 134 4.77 3.41 -21.48
N PRO A 135 3.98 3.92 -22.46
CA PRO A 135 4.52 4.26 -23.79
C PRO A 135 5.69 5.25 -23.68
N ASP A 136 5.53 6.27 -22.84
CA ASP A 136 6.54 7.30 -22.62
C ASP A 136 7.76 6.70 -21.90
N MET A 137 7.57 5.86 -20.86
CA MET A 137 8.66 5.14 -20.16
C MET A 137 9.48 4.27 -21.12
N LYS A 138 8.78 3.49 -21.97
CA LYS A 138 9.41 2.59 -22.95
C LYS A 138 10.18 3.35 -24.01
N LYS A 139 9.65 4.49 -24.48
CA LYS A 139 10.31 5.35 -25.48
C LYS A 139 11.63 5.92 -24.95
N ARG A 140 11.64 6.43 -23.71
CA ARG A 140 12.86 6.98 -23.07
C ARG A 140 13.79 5.90 -22.49
N ARG A 141 13.33 4.65 -22.43
CA ARG A 141 14.03 3.50 -21.83
C ARG A 141 14.47 3.77 -20.38
N SER A 142 13.60 4.42 -19.63
CA SER A 142 13.83 4.81 -18.24
C SER A 142 12.49 5.04 -17.54
N GLY A 143 12.41 4.64 -16.28
CA GLY A 143 11.26 4.85 -15.42
C GLY A 143 11.19 3.80 -14.32
N HIS A 144 10.45 4.09 -13.27
CA HIS A 144 10.20 3.17 -12.16
C HIS A 144 8.72 3.16 -11.81
N ILE A 145 8.10 1.99 -11.89
CA ILE A 145 6.73 1.76 -11.44
C ILE A 145 6.80 1.11 -10.07
N VAL A 146 6.22 1.77 -9.06
CA VAL A 146 6.06 1.23 -7.71
C VAL A 146 4.58 0.96 -7.49
N VAL A 147 4.24 -0.20 -6.95
CA VAL A 147 2.84 -0.62 -6.73
C VAL A 147 2.66 -1.02 -5.27
N MET A 148 1.66 -0.42 -4.60
CA MET A 148 1.27 -0.80 -3.25
C MET A 148 0.41 -2.06 -3.26
N SER A 149 1.06 -3.17 -2.96
CA SER A 149 0.43 -4.47 -2.72
C SER A 149 -0.08 -4.59 -1.29
N SER A 150 -0.01 -5.79 -0.73
CA SER A 150 -0.29 -6.13 0.65
C SER A 150 0.29 -7.52 0.91
N VAL A 151 0.53 -7.86 2.18
CA VAL A 151 0.73 -9.25 2.57
C VAL A 151 -0.46 -10.15 2.15
N MET A 152 -1.67 -9.58 2.06
CA MET A 152 -2.85 -10.28 1.53
C MET A 152 -2.82 -10.46 -0.01
N GLY A 153 -1.81 -9.93 -0.71
CA GLY A 153 -1.48 -10.33 -2.08
C GLY A 153 -0.61 -11.59 -2.15
N LEU A 154 -0.01 -11.98 -1.03
CA LEU A 154 0.88 -13.14 -0.90
C LEU A 154 0.18 -14.33 -0.25
N GLN A 155 -0.84 -14.09 0.59
CA GLN A 155 -1.61 -15.13 1.28
C GLN A 155 -3.09 -14.78 1.42
N GLY A 156 -3.93 -15.82 1.52
CA GLY A 156 -5.36 -15.64 1.80
C GLY A 156 -5.62 -15.34 3.27
N VAL A 157 -6.57 -14.45 3.54
CA VAL A 157 -7.09 -14.18 4.88
C VAL A 157 -8.60 -14.25 4.86
N VAL A 158 -9.19 -14.99 5.79
CA VAL A 158 -10.64 -15.21 5.88
C VAL A 158 -11.40 -13.88 6.00
N PHE A 159 -12.59 -13.80 5.42
CA PHE A 159 -13.46 -12.62 5.34
C PHE A 159 -12.89 -11.42 4.55
N ASN A 160 -11.69 -11.55 3.97
CA ASN A 160 -11.08 -10.54 3.08
C ASN A 160 -11.03 -11.05 1.64
N ASP A 161 -11.93 -11.94 1.25
CA ASP A 161 -11.82 -12.78 0.06
C ASP A 161 -11.60 -11.96 -1.21
N VAL A 162 -12.40 -10.90 -1.37
CA VAL A 162 -12.38 -10.02 -2.55
C VAL A 162 -11.16 -9.09 -2.55
N TYR A 163 -10.84 -8.50 -1.38
CA TYR A 163 -9.67 -7.65 -1.25
C TYR A 163 -8.38 -8.42 -1.53
N THR A 164 -8.24 -9.59 -0.89
CA THR A 164 -7.18 -10.58 -1.14
C THR A 164 -7.09 -10.90 -2.62
N ALA A 165 -8.20 -11.33 -3.25
CA ALA A 165 -8.21 -11.66 -4.68
C ALA A 165 -7.72 -10.50 -5.56
N SER A 166 -8.11 -9.26 -5.25
CA SER A 166 -7.66 -8.07 -6.00
C SER A 166 -6.14 -7.83 -5.86
N LYS A 167 -5.57 -8.06 -4.68
CA LYS A 167 -4.12 -7.91 -4.42
C LYS A 167 -3.31 -9.05 -5.06
N PHE A 168 -3.84 -10.26 -5.04
CA PHE A 168 -3.28 -11.41 -5.77
C PHE A 168 -3.26 -11.19 -7.29
N ALA A 169 -4.35 -10.69 -7.87
CA ALA A 169 -4.42 -10.37 -9.28
C ALA A 169 -3.34 -9.35 -9.68
N MET A 170 -3.11 -8.36 -8.81
CA MET A 170 -2.08 -7.35 -9.01
C MET A 170 -0.65 -7.92 -8.92
N GLU A 171 -0.36 -8.82 -7.98
CA GLU A 171 0.93 -9.54 -7.90
C GLU A 171 1.23 -10.29 -9.20
N GLY A 172 0.29 -11.12 -9.66
CA GLY A 172 0.46 -11.90 -10.89
C GLY A 172 0.61 -11.03 -12.13
N PHE A 173 -0.16 -9.94 -12.23
CA PHE A 173 -0.06 -8.97 -13.32
C PHE A 173 1.30 -8.27 -13.34
N CYS A 174 1.77 -7.80 -12.19
CA CYS A 174 3.03 -7.07 -12.07
C CYS A 174 4.24 -7.99 -12.29
N GLU A 175 4.21 -9.22 -11.78
CA GLU A 175 5.28 -10.21 -12.01
C GLU A 175 5.40 -10.56 -13.49
N SER A 176 4.27 -10.82 -14.16
CA SER A 176 4.23 -11.08 -15.61
C SER A 176 4.80 -9.90 -16.41
N MET A 177 4.47 -8.67 -16.01
CA MET A 177 4.91 -7.46 -16.69
C MET A 177 6.39 -7.12 -16.41
N ALA A 178 6.91 -7.41 -15.22
CA ALA A 178 8.30 -7.10 -14.87
C ALA A 178 9.30 -7.73 -15.86
N VAL A 179 9.01 -8.94 -16.34
CA VAL A 179 9.85 -9.65 -17.31
C VAL A 179 10.05 -8.85 -18.61
N GLN A 180 8.98 -8.30 -19.17
CA GLN A 180 9.08 -7.50 -20.39
C GLN A 180 9.72 -6.12 -20.15
N LEU A 181 9.47 -5.50 -18.98
CA LEU A 181 9.98 -4.16 -18.67
C LEU A 181 11.51 -4.10 -18.58
N MET A 182 12.16 -5.22 -18.22
CA MET A 182 13.61 -5.36 -18.26
C MET A 182 14.21 -5.03 -19.65
N LYS A 183 13.52 -5.39 -20.74
CA LYS A 183 13.98 -5.06 -22.11
C LYS A 183 13.88 -3.58 -22.44
N PHE A 184 13.14 -2.80 -21.65
CA PHE A 184 12.99 -1.35 -21.82
C PHE A 184 13.75 -0.56 -20.76
N ASN A 185 14.51 -1.19 -19.87
CA ASN A 185 15.17 -0.51 -18.75
C ASN A 185 14.16 0.32 -17.91
N VAL A 186 12.95 -0.23 -17.75
CA VAL A 186 11.91 0.29 -16.85
C VAL A 186 11.87 -0.66 -15.66
N ARG A 187 11.96 -0.10 -14.45
CA ARG A 187 11.96 -0.85 -13.20
C ARG A 187 10.53 -1.03 -12.69
N LEU A 188 10.26 -2.14 -12.04
CA LEU A 188 9.00 -2.37 -11.33
C LEU A 188 9.27 -2.93 -9.94
N SER A 189 8.64 -2.34 -8.93
CA SER A 189 8.74 -2.78 -7.54
C SER A 189 7.37 -2.83 -6.87
N MET A 190 7.11 -3.91 -6.15
CA MET A 190 5.99 -4.10 -5.25
C MET A 190 6.44 -3.72 -3.85
N ILE A 191 5.65 -2.91 -3.16
CA ILE A 191 5.72 -2.76 -1.71
C ILE A 191 4.60 -3.61 -1.14
N GLU A 192 4.89 -4.44 -0.13
CA GLU A 192 3.94 -5.39 0.44
C GLU A 192 3.73 -5.07 1.92
N PRO A 193 2.83 -4.12 2.25
CA PRO A 193 2.54 -3.78 3.63
C PRO A 193 1.89 -4.92 4.41
N GLY A 194 2.26 -5.02 5.70
CA GLY A 194 1.41 -5.65 6.71
C GLY A 194 0.24 -4.74 7.10
N PRO A 195 -0.34 -4.91 8.30
CA PRO A 195 -1.32 -3.97 8.85
C PRO A 195 -0.69 -2.58 8.99
N VAL A 196 -1.39 -1.53 8.56
CA VAL A 196 -0.93 -0.14 8.67
C VAL A 196 -1.99 0.66 9.39
N HIS A 197 -1.59 1.39 10.44
CA HIS A 197 -2.48 2.24 11.20
C HIS A 197 -2.88 3.46 10.35
N THR A 198 -4.08 3.39 9.78
CA THR A 198 -4.72 4.49 9.04
C THR A 198 -6.12 4.70 9.60
N GLU A 199 -6.62 5.94 9.59
CA GLU A 199 -8.00 6.27 9.93
C GLU A 199 -8.98 5.50 9.03
N PHE A 200 -8.61 5.24 7.76
CA PHE A 200 -9.39 4.43 6.81
C PHE A 200 -9.70 3.03 7.35
N GLU A 201 -8.67 2.30 7.78
CA GLU A 201 -8.80 0.91 8.20
C GLU A 201 -9.55 0.79 9.53
N MET A 202 -9.26 1.68 10.49
CA MET A 202 -9.97 1.71 11.77
C MET A 202 -11.45 2.01 11.57
N LYS A 203 -11.78 2.98 10.71
CA LYS A 203 -13.17 3.33 10.40
C LYS A 203 -13.89 2.19 9.67
N MET A 204 -13.22 1.52 8.72
CA MET A 204 -13.82 0.38 8.02
C MET A 204 -14.16 -0.76 9.01
N MET A 205 -13.25 -1.08 9.92
CA MET A 205 -13.49 -2.10 10.96
C MET A 205 -14.66 -1.70 11.88
N GLU A 206 -14.72 -0.43 12.29
CA GLU A 206 -15.80 0.10 13.11
C GLU A 206 -17.16 0.03 12.37
N ASP A 207 -17.22 0.49 11.13
CA ASP A 207 -18.45 0.50 10.32
C ASP A 207 -18.97 -0.93 10.13
N VAL A 208 -18.09 -1.86 9.76
CA VAL A 208 -18.44 -3.27 9.53
C VAL A 208 -18.86 -3.99 10.81
N SER A 209 -18.29 -3.64 11.97
CA SER A 209 -18.71 -4.22 13.27
C SER A 209 -20.18 -3.93 13.61
N LYS A 210 -20.69 -2.79 13.12
CA LYS A 210 -22.07 -2.31 13.35
C LYS A 210 -23.05 -2.76 12.28
N MET A 211 -22.58 -3.35 11.19
CA MET A 211 -23.42 -3.82 10.09
C MET A 211 -24.19 -5.09 10.47
N ASP A 212 -25.40 -5.21 9.91
CA ASP A 212 -26.15 -6.45 9.88
C ASP A 212 -25.91 -7.16 8.54
N PHE A 213 -25.97 -8.49 8.57
CA PHE A 213 -25.67 -9.35 7.43
C PHE A 213 -26.91 -10.20 7.07
N PRO A 214 -27.97 -9.59 6.50
CA PRO A 214 -29.19 -10.31 6.17
C PRO A 214 -28.90 -11.41 5.12
N GLY A 215 -29.38 -12.62 5.38
CA GLY A 215 -29.19 -13.77 4.49
C GLY A 215 -27.91 -14.58 4.74
N VAL A 216 -27.04 -14.13 5.65
CA VAL A 216 -25.90 -14.91 6.15
C VAL A 216 -26.36 -15.82 7.30
N ASP A 217 -25.82 -17.02 7.39
CA ASP A 217 -26.14 -17.93 8.49
C ASP A 217 -25.55 -17.44 9.82
N ALA A 218 -26.19 -17.85 10.92
CA ALA A 218 -25.85 -17.36 12.25
C ALA A 218 -24.43 -17.74 12.70
N ASP A 219 -23.91 -18.89 12.24
CA ASP A 219 -22.56 -19.34 12.61
C ASP A 219 -21.51 -18.50 11.90
N THR A 220 -21.70 -18.19 10.61
CA THR A 220 -20.79 -17.30 9.86
C THR A 220 -20.79 -15.89 10.44
N VAL A 221 -21.95 -15.33 10.78
CA VAL A 221 -22.02 -14.01 11.45
C VAL A 221 -21.28 -14.03 12.79
N ARG A 222 -21.46 -15.10 13.57
CA ARG A 222 -20.76 -15.29 14.85
C ARG A 222 -19.25 -15.40 14.66
N TYR A 223 -18.77 -16.23 13.72
CA TYR A 223 -17.34 -16.35 13.43
C TYR A 223 -16.74 -15.04 12.95
N PHE A 224 -17.49 -14.28 12.16
CA PHE A 224 -17.04 -12.97 11.71
C PHE A 224 -16.93 -11.98 12.87
N LYS A 225 -18.02 -11.78 13.62
CA LYS A 225 -18.11 -10.74 14.66
C LYS A 225 -17.36 -11.08 15.94
N ASP A 226 -17.41 -12.34 16.38
CA ASP A 226 -16.93 -12.74 17.71
C ASP A 226 -15.53 -13.36 17.67
N VAL A 227 -15.05 -13.79 16.49
CA VAL A 227 -13.74 -14.44 16.35
C VAL A 227 -12.82 -13.61 15.46
N TYR A 228 -13.22 -13.33 14.22
CA TYR A 228 -12.36 -12.65 13.26
C TYR A 228 -12.12 -11.17 13.60
N LEU A 229 -13.18 -10.37 13.82
CA LEU A 229 -13.02 -8.93 14.07
C LEU A 229 -12.12 -8.65 15.30
N PRO A 230 -12.30 -9.30 16.47
CA PRO A 230 -11.42 -9.09 17.62
C PRO A 230 -9.97 -9.51 17.33
N SER A 231 -9.78 -10.67 16.68
CA SER A 231 -8.44 -11.16 16.31
C SER A 231 -7.74 -10.21 15.33
N SER A 232 -8.49 -9.64 14.39
CA SER A 232 -7.98 -8.63 13.46
C SER A 232 -7.53 -7.39 14.21
N THR A 233 -8.34 -6.88 15.15
CA THR A 233 -7.95 -5.75 16.02
C THR A 233 -6.66 -6.04 16.79
N ASP A 234 -6.56 -7.21 17.43
CA ASP A 234 -5.34 -7.60 18.17
C ASP A 234 -4.10 -7.61 17.26
N ILE A 235 -4.22 -8.16 16.04
CA ILE A 235 -3.13 -8.21 15.06
C ILE A 235 -2.74 -6.80 14.62
N PHE A 236 -3.71 -5.92 14.36
CA PHE A 236 -3.46 -4.53 14.00
C PHE A 236 -2.70 -3.80 15.10
N GLU A 237 -3.13 -3.93 16.35
CA GLU A 237 -2.46 -3.28 17.48
C GLU A 237 -1.05 -3.83 17.75
N ALA A 238 -0.86 -5.15 17.63
CA ALA A 238 0.41 -5.79 17.96
C ALA A 238 1.46 -5.69 16.84
N MET A 239 1.01 -5.75 15.58
CA MET A 239 1.87 -5.89 14.40
C MET A 239 1.75 -4.72 13.42
N GLY A 240 0.91 -3.72 13.69
CA GLY A 240 0.69 -2.62 12.77
C GLY A 240 1.89 -1.69 12.64
N GLN A 241 2.12 -1.23 11.42
CA GLN A 241 3.14 -0.24 11.07
C GLN A 241 2.50 1.15 10.98
N THR A 242 3.32 2.20 10.93
CA THR A 242 2.83 3.55 10.63
C THR A 242 2.95 3.86 9.12
N PRO A 243 2.18 4.81 8.58
CA PRO A 243 2.37 5.30 7.22
C PRO A 243 3.82 5.75 6.93
N GLU A 244 4.52 6.30 7.92
CA GLU A 244 5.93 6.70 7.81
C GLU A 244 6.86 5.50 7.60
N ASP A 245 6.57 4.34 8.18
CA ASP A 245 7.36 3.13 7.96
C ASP A 245 7.25 2.66 6.49
N ILE A 246 6.03 2.73 5.94
CA ILE A 246 5.77 2.40 4.52
C ILE A 246 6.45 3.42 3.60
N ALA A 247 6.39 4.70 3.97
CA ALA A 247 7.06 5.78 3.25
C ALA A 247 8.57 5.61 3.22
N LYS A 248 9.20 5.28 4.36
CA LYS A 248 10.64 4.99 4.46
C LYS A 248 11.03 3.81 3.59
N CYS A 249 10.24 2.72 3.63
CA CYS A 249 10.48 1.56 2.75
C CYS A 249 10.40 1.96 1.27
N THR A 250 9.36 2.70 0.90
CA THR A 250 9.17 3.19 -0.47
C THR A 250 10.31 4.09 -0.90
N LYS A 251 10.77 5.02 -0.04
CA LYS A 251 11.92 5.89 -0.26
C LYS A 251 13.19 5.08 -0.55
N MET A 252 13.50 4.08 0.28
CA MET A 252 14.65 3.20 0.05
C MET A 252 14.57 2.46 -1.29
N VAL A 253 13.36 2.07 -1.71
CA VAL A 253 13.15 1.40 -3.00
C VAL A 253 13.37 2.37 -4.17
N ILE A 254 12.83 3.58 -4.13
CA ILE A 254 12.99 4.55 -5.22
C ILE A 254 14.42 5.11 -5.33
N GLU A 255 15.15 5.20 -4.22
CA GLU A 255 16.53 5.69 -4.18
C GLU A 255 17.55 4.58 -4.53
N SER A 256 17.11 3.33 -4.64
CA SER A 256 17.98 2.21 -4.97
C SER A 256 18.41 2.23 -6.45
N ASP A 257 19.70 2.02 -6.70
CA ASP A 257 20.22 1.78 -8.06
C ASP A 257 19.73 0.45 -8.65
N SER A 258 19.41 -0.52 -7.78
CA SER A 258 18.95 -1.86 -8.15
C SER A 258 17.79 -2.28 -7.24
N PRO A 259 16.61 -1.65 -7.39
CA PRO A 259 15.48 -1.90 -6.51
C PRO A 259 14.98 -3.34 -6.66
N ARG A 260 14.58 -3.94 -5.53
CA ARG A 260 14.00 -5.28 -5.52
C ARG A 260 12.60 -5.26 -6.13
N PHE A 261 12.23 -6.38 -6.73
CA PHE A 261 10.88 -6.58 -7.24
C PHE A 261 9.84 -6.68 -6.11
N ARG A 262 10.14 -7.35 -4.99
CA ARG A 262 9.25 -7.47 -3.82
C ARG A 262 9.88 -6.88 -2.56
N ASN A 263 9.08 -6.18 -1.77
CA ASN A 263 9.53 -5.47 -0.57
C ASN A 263 8.48 -5.61 0.55
N LEU A 264 8.55 -6.74 1.27
CA LEU A 264 7.77 -6.98 2.48
C LEU A 264 8.20 -6.01 3.59
N THR A 265 7.30 -5.13 3.99
CA THR A 265 7.63 -4.04 4.94
C THR A 265 7.63 -4.51 6.40
N ASN A 266 6.95 -5.62 6.69
CA ASN A 266 6.87 -6.21 8.02
C ASN A 266 7.45 -7.62 8.02
N SER A 267 8.67 -7.77 8.55
CA SER A 267 9.36 -9.05 8.60
C SER A 267 8.65 -10.11 9.46
N LEU A 268 7.75 -9.71 10.37
CA LEU A 268 6.97 -10.64 11.19
C LEU A 268 6.04 -11.52 10.34
N TYR A 269 5.69 -11.10 9.12
CA TYR A 269 4.89 -11.90 8.20
C TYR A 269 5.71 -12.90 7.38
N THR A 270 7.04 -12.85 7.42
CA THR A 270 7.91 -13.73 6.62
C THR A 270 7.62 -15.21 6.86
N PRO A 271 7.51 -15.73 8.11
CA PRO A 271 7.26 -17.15 8.33
C PRO A 271 5.92 -17.59 7.77
N ILE A 272 4.91 -16.74 7.98
CA ILE A 272 3.54 -16.96 7.54
C ILE A 272 3.45 -17.02 6.00
N VAL A 273 4.11 -16.10 5.29
CA VAL A 273 4.21 -16.13 3.83
C VAL A 273 5.01 -17.35 3.36
N ALA A 274 6.06 -17.75 4.07
CA ALA A 274 6.88 -18.91 3.72
C ALA A 274 6.09 -20.23 3.82
N LEU A 275 5.18 -20.38 4.79
CA LEU A 275 4.35 -21.59 4.94
C LEU A 275 3.59 -21.93 3.66
N LYS A 276 3.10 -20.90 2.95
CA LYS A 276 2.37 -21.08 1.70
C LYS A 276 3.23 -21.71 0.60
N TYR A 277 4.50 -21.35 0.52
CA TYR A 277 5.42 -21.89 -0.49
C TYR A 277 6.09 -23.19 -0.04
N ALA A 278 6.08 -23.48 1.27
CA ALA A 278 6.66 -24.69 1.83
C ALA A 278 5.81 -25.95 1.59
N ASP A 279 4.52 -25.79 1.31
CA ASP A 279 3.60 -26.89 1.02
C ASP A 279 2.79 -26.62 -0.26
N GLU A 280 3.13 -27.35 -1.32
CA GLU A 280 2.48 -27.23 -2.64
C GLU A 280 1.00 -27.60 -2.63
N THR A 281 0.54 -28.38 -1.64
CA THR A 281 -0.89 -28.71 -1.50
C THR A 281 -1.70 -27.57 -0.91
N GLY A 282 -1.04 -26.58 -0.29
CA GLY A 282 -1.64 -25.46 0.42
C GLY A 282 -2.22 -25.81 1.80
N GLY A 283 -2.27 -27.09 2.18
CA GLY A 283 -2.88 -27.57 3.41
C GLY A 283 -2.22 -26.98 4.66
N LEU A 284 -0.89 -26.88 4.69
CA LEU A 284 -0.13 -26.29 5.79
C LEU A 284 -0.57 -24.85 6.06
N SER A 285 -0.68 -24.03 5.02
CA SER A 285 -1.09 -22.64 5.17
C SER A 285 -2.53 -22.53 5.68
N VAL A 286 -3.48 -23.21 5.03
CA VAL A 286 -4.91 -23.14 5.38
C VAL A 286 -5.16 -23.68 6.78
N ASN A 287 -4.61 -24.86 7.11
CA ASN A 287 -4.77 -25.46 8.44
C ASN A 287 -4.12 -24.63 9.53
N THR A 288 -2.97 -24.00 9.27
CA THR A 288 -2.33 -23.12 10.26
C THR A 288 -3.24 -21.94 10.57
N PHE A 289 -3.76 -21.24 9.56
CA PHE A 289 -4.68 -20.11 9.78
C PHE A 289 -5.98 -20.51 10.46
N TYR A 290 -6.57 -21.63 10.05
CA TYR A 290 -7.74 -22.20 10.72
C TYR A 290 -7.47 -22.44 12.21
N ASN A 291 -6.35 -23.10 12.53
CA ASN A 291 -6.00 -23.40 13.90
C ASN A 291 -5.69 -22.14 14.73
N LEU A 292 -4.95 -21.18 14.17
CA LEU A 292 -4.65 -19.92 14.85
C LEU A 292 -5.94 -19.16 15.20
N LEU A 293 -6.89 -19.12 14.28
CA LEU A 293 -8.12 -18.36 14.47
C LEU A 293 -9.17 -19.09 15.34
N PHE A 294 -9.44 -20.36 15.07
CA PHE A 294 -10.57 -21.08 15.66
C PHE A 294 -10.22 -22.00 16.82
N ASN A 295 -9.02 -22.60 16.83
CA ASN A 295 -8.62 -23.56 17.87
C ASN A 295 -7.72 -22.95 18.94
N PHE A 296 -6.94 -21.95 18.56
CA PHE A 296 -5.96 -21.28 19.43
C PHE A 296 -6.26 -19.80 19.65
N GLY A 297 -7.49 -19.34 19.39
CA GLY A 297 -7.90 -17.94 19.58
C GLY A 297 -7.48 -17.33 20.92
N PRO A 298 -7.73 -17.97 22.08
CA PRO A 298 -7.26 -17.46 23.38
C PRO A 298 -5.74 -17.35 23.49
N LEU A 299 -5.00 -18.32 22.94
CA LEU A 299 -3.53 -18.30 22.92
C LEU A 299 -3.02 -17.20 21.99
N MET A 300 -3.67 -16.98 20.85
CA MET A 300 -3.38 -15.88 19.94
C MET A 300 -3.58 -14.53 20.62
N HIS A 301 -4.70 -14.33 21.32
CA HIS A 301 -4.96 -13.11 22.07
C HIS A 301 -3.88 -12.84 23.14
N ILE A 302 -3.49 -13.87 23.91
CA ILE A 302 -2.40 -13.76 24.90
C ILE A 302 -1.08 -13.42 24.20
N THR A 303 -0.76 -14.09 23.09
CA THR A 303 0.48 -13.87 22.35
C THR A 303 0.53 -12.47 21.75
N MET A 304 -0.56 -11.98 21.17
CA MET A 304 -0.68 -10.62 20.66
C MET A 304 -0.59 -9.59 21.78
N SER A 305 -1.19 -9.85 22.95
CA SER A 305 -1.06 -9.00 24.13
C SER A 305 0.38 -8.91 24.64
N ILE A 306 1.11 -10.04 24.68
CA ILE A 306 2.54 -10.07 25.02
C ILE A 306 3.34 -9.30 23.97
N LEU A 307 3.12 -9.55 22.68
CA LEU A 307 3.76 -8.82 21.59
C LEU A 307 3.52 -7.33 21.70
N LYS A 308 2.28 -6.90 21.92
CA LYS A 308 1.92 -5.50 22.18
C LYS A 308 2.71 -4.92 23.34
N CYS A 309 2.81 -5.63 24.47
CA CYS A 309 3.65 -5.18 25.59
C CYS A 309 5.13 -5.04 25.23
N LEU A 310 5.67 -5.98 24.43
CA LEU A 310 7.06 -5.96 23.99
C LEU A 310 7.34 -4.88 22.93
N THR A 311 6.36 -4.56 22.08
CA THR A 311 6.47 -3.55 21.03
C THR A 311 6.04 -2.16 21.49
N CYS A 312 5.28 -2.05 22.60
CA CYS A 312 4.99 -0.80 23.27
C CYS A 312 6.27 -0.10 23.74
N SER A 313 6.29 1.21 23.59
CA SER A 313 7.42 2.13 23.84
C SER A 313 8.04 2.07 25.25
N CYS A 314 7.41 1.39 26.21
CA CYS A 314 7.92 1.17 27.57
C CYS A 314 9.16 0.25 27.62
N LEU A 315 9.33 -0.66 26.64
CA LEU A 315 10.44 -1.63 26.60
C LEU A 315 11.43 -1.40 25.44
N ARG A 316 11.24 -0.36 24.62
CA ARG A 316 12.23 0.09 23.63
C ARG A 316 13.46 0.68 24.35
N ARG A 317 14.29 -0.18 24.95
CA ARG A 317 15.70 0.17 25.17
C ARG A 317 16.25 0.54 23.80
N ARG A 318 16.83 1.74 23.69
CA ARG A 318 17.60 2.22 22.54
C ARG A 318 18.43 1.05 21.97
N THR A 319 17.92 0.41 20.93
CA THR A 319 18.68 -0.62 20.23
C THR A 319 19.72 0.10 19.42
N ILE A 320 20.95 -0.20 19.82
CA ILE A 320 22.23 0.17 19.24
C ILE A 320 22.18 -0.12 17.73
N SER A 321 22.43 0.90 16.93
CA SER A 321 22.73 0.73 15.51
C SER A 321 24.01 -0.11 15.39
N PRO A 322 24.05 -1.21 14.62
CA PRO A 322 25.32 -1.72 14.17
C PRO A 322 25.92 -0.68 13.23
N ASN A 323 27.21 -0.39 13.44
CA ASN A 323 28.02 0.46 12.57
C ASN A 323 28.03 -0.04 11.12
#